data_AF-A0A965GAN9-F1
#
_entry.id   AF-A0A965GAN9-F1
#
_cell.length_a   1.000
_cell.length_b   1.000
_cell.length_c   1.000
_cell.angle_alpha   90.00
_cell.angle_beta   90.00
_cell.angle_gamma   90.00
#
_symmetry.space_group_name_H-M   'P 1'
#
loop_
_entity.id
_entity.type
_entity.pdbx_description
1 polymer ?
#
loop_
_entity_poly.entity_id
_entity_poly.type
_entity_poly.pdbx_seq_one_letter_code
_entity_poly.pdbx_strand_id
1 'polypeptide(L)'
;MRKRLMPTPTLSAKEARLLALYACGLDSRQDQSVLDVITRFGMLQIDSVNVFERAHYMPLFSRLGTFDKSELDSLTGGKNPTLIEYWAHQASFIKTEDFPLFGWRMQHYKNGAARPASFENEHKKLIRWIIAELASNGPMTAAQFEHEENKRKGSWWGWSNVKTALERKIDQGEIIAAGRTNFSRIYALPEQVLPKKILNKTVDHHSAQMKL
;
A
#
# COMPACT_ATOMS: atom_id res chain seq x y z
N MET A 1 -4.12 40.62 -25.49
CA MET A 1 -4.20 40.58 -24.00
C MET A 1 -2.93 39.91 -23.46
N ARG A 2 -2.07 40.63 -22.73
CA ARG A 2 -0.90 40.04 -22.05
C ARG A 2 -1.39 39.36 -20.76
N LYS A 3 -1.18 38.03 -20.62
CA LYS A 3 -1.39 37.32 -19.36
C LYS A 3 -0.49 37.96 -18.30
N ARG A 4 -1.10 38.58 -17.29
CA ARG A 4 -0.39 39.07 -16.10
C ARG A 4 0.10 37.82 -15.36
N LEU A 5 1.38 37.49 -15.48
CA LEU A 5 2.01 36.45 -14.66
C LEU A 5 1.82 36.86 -13.21
N MET A 6 1.13 36.02 -12.42
CA MET A 6 1.08 36.24 -10.98
C MET A 6 2.51 36.12 -10.45
N PRO A 7 2.95 37.03 -9.56
CA PRO A 7 4.27 36.92 -8.96
C PRO A 7 4.38 35.57 -8.23
N THR A 8 5.49 34.86 -8.46
CA THR A 8 5.78 33.63 -7.73
C THR A 8 5.86 33.97 -6.24
N PRO A 9 5.04 33.35 -5.37
CA PRO A 9 5.13 33.60 -3.94
C PRO A 9 6.53 33.23 -3.43
N THR A 10 7.15 34.14 -2.68
CA THR A 10 8.46 33.92 -2.05
C THR A 10 8.27 33.58 -0.57
N LEU A 11 8.91 32.52 -0.09
CA LEU A 11 8.89 32.10 1.30
C LEU A 11 10.30 32.16 1.89
N SER A 12 10.44 32.66 3.11
CA SER A 12 11.63 32.45 3.92
C SER A 12 11.78 30.98 4.32
N ALA A 13 12.99 30.57 4.69
CA ALA A 13 13.24 29.22 5.21
C ALA A 13 12.39 28.90 6.46
N LYS A 14 12.09 29.91 7.29
CA LYS A 14 11.25 29.77 8.48
C LYS A 14 9.79 29.50 8.08
N GLU A 15 9.25 30.25 7.13
CA GLU A 15 7.87 30.05 6.64
C GLU A 15 7.72 28.69 5.95
N ALA A 16 8.67 28.31 5.10
CA ALA A 16 8.68 26.99 4.46
C ALA A 16 8.70 25.86 5.50
N ARG A 17 9.47 26.00 6.59
CA ARG A 17 9.51 25.02 7.67
C ARG A 17 8.18 24.94 8.43
N LEU A 18 7.58 26.08 8.77
CA LEU A 18 6.28 26.11 9.46
C LEU A 18 5.18 25.50 8.59
N LEU A 19 5.17 25.80 7.29
CA LEU A 19 4.25 25.18 6.33
C LEU A 19 4.43 23.66 6.28
N ALA A 20 5.67 23.16 6.29
CA ALA A 20 5.93 21.72 6.34
C ALA A 20 5.46 21.09 7.66
N LEU A 21 5.70 21.74 8.81
CA LEU A 21 5.25 21.26 10.11
C LEU A 21 3.71 21.25 10.22
N TYR A 22 3.06 22.28 9.69
CA TYR A 22 1.61 22.38 9.60
C TYR A 22 1.02 21.30 8.68
N ALA A 23 1.57 21.15 7.47
CA ALA A 23 1.14 20.13 6.51
C ALA A 23 1.29 18.71 7.09
N CYS A 24 2.33 18.49 7.90
CA CYS A 24 2.57 17.23 8.58
C CYS A 24 1.84 17.08 9.93
N GLY A 25 0.97 18.01 10.33
CA GLY A 25 0.15 17.91 11.55
C GLY A 25 0.93 18.05 12.87
N LEU A 26 2.18 18.51 12.85
CA LEU A 26 3.00 18.68 14.05
C LEU A 26 2.72 19.99 14.80
N ASP A 27 2.39 21.03 14.04
CA ASP A 27 2.10 22.37 14.57
C ASP A 27 0.59 22.69 14.63
N SER A 28 -0.23 21.73 14.21
CA SER A 28 -1.69 21.82 14.30
C SER A 28 -2.21 20.45 14.71
N ARG A 29 -2.44 20.24 16.01
CA ARG A 29 -3.08 19.03 16.54
C ARG A 29 -4.57 19.01 16.16
N GLN A 30 -4.84 18.98 14.86
CA GLN A 30 -6.19 18.94 14.31
C GLN A 30 -6.67 17.50 14.13
N ASP A 31 -5.75 16.56 13.89
CA ASP A 31 -6.09 15.16 13.63
C ASP A 31 -6.63 14.52 14.93
N GLN A 32 -7.79 13.88 14.84
CA GLN A 32 -8.47 13.26 16.00
C GLN A 32 -8.48 11.73 15.92
N SER A 33 -8.15 11.17 14.76
CA SER A 33 -8.21 9.75 14.45
C SER A 33 -7.00 9.29 13.65
N VAL A 34 -6.74 7.98 13.62
CA VAL A 34 -5.72 7.37 12.75
C VAL A 34 -6.03 7.68 11.28
N LEU A 35 -7.30 7.67 10.90
CA LEU A 35 -7.71 7.98 9.53
C LEU A 35 -7.42 9.44 9.15
N ASP A 36 -7.59 10.40 10.06
CA ASP A 36 -7.26 11.81 9.81
C ASP A 36 -5.77 11.97 9.49
N VAL A 37 -4.90 11.36 10.30
CA VAL A 37 -3.44 11.41 10.10
C VAL A 37 -3.05 10.80 8.75
N ILE A 38 -3.60 9.63 8.42
CA ILE A 38 -3.31 8.95 7.14
C ILE A 38 -3.86 9.76 5.95
N THR A 39 -5.04 10.36 6.10
CA THR A 39 -5.63 11.23 5.07
C THR A 39 -4.78 12.48 4.84
N ARG A 40 -4.24 13.07 5.90
CA ARG A 40 -3.31 14.21 5.81
C ARG A 40 -2.02 13.84 5.08
N PHE A 41 -1.43 12.68 5.38
CA PHE A 41 -0.19 12.23 4.73
C PHE A 41 -0.40 11.67 3.32
N GLY A 42 -1.62 11.25 2.99
CA GLY A 42 -1.94 10.46 1.80
C GLY A 42 -1.58 8.98 1.92
N MET A 43 -0.60 8.62 2.75
CA MET A 43 -0.23 7.23 3.05
C MET A 43 0.47 7.08 4.40
N LEU A 44 0.50 5.85 4.92
CA LEU A 44 1.35 5.46 6.05
C LEU A 44 2.22 4.27 5.66
N GLN A 45 3.53 4.48 5.56
CA GLN A 45 4.48 3.41 5.26
C GLN A 45 4.45 2.36 6.38
N ILE A 46 4.45 1.08 6.00
CA ILE A 46 4.48 -0.07 6.87
C ILE A 46 5.93 -0.52 7.07
N ASP A 47 6.28 -0.81 8.33
CA ASP A 47 7.63 -1.24 8.70
C ASP A 47 7.60 -2.47 9.61
N SER A 48 8.50 -3.42 9.34
CA SER A 48 8.70 -4.65 10.10
C SER A 48 9.58 -4.49 11.35
N VAL A 49 10.40 -3.45 11.44
CA VAL A 49 11.29 -3.19 12.59
C VAL A 49 10.46 -2.92 13.83
N ASN A 50 10.72 -3.67 14.91
CA ASN A 50 9.92 -3.67 16.14
C ASN A 50 10.77 -3.63 17.43
N VAL A 51 11.94 -2.97 17.42
CA VAL A 51 12.87 -2.94 18.57
C VAL A 51 12.24 -2.36 19.84
N PHE A 52 11.41 -1.33 19.70
CA PHE A 52 10.62 -0.74 20.79
C PHE A 52 9.14 -0.94 20.51
N GLU A 53 8.72 -0.44 19.36
CA GLU A 53 7.40 -0.63 18.76
C GLU A 53 7.60 -0.60 17.23
N ARG A 54 6.60 -1.04 16.46
CA ARG A 54 6.66 -0.94 15.00
C ARG A 54 6.74 0.52 14.55
N ALA A 55 7.69 0.82 13.67
CA ALA A 55 8.03 2.20 13.33
C ALA A 55 6.84 3.04 12.81
N HIS A 56 5.89 2.41 12.12
CA HIS A 56 4.71 3.08 11.57
C HIS A 56 3.70 3.56 12.62
N TYR A 57 3.80 3.11 13.87
CA TYR A 57 3.02 3.71 14.96
C TYR A 57 3.60 5.02 15.48
N MET A 58 4.89 5.30 15.22
CA MET A 58 5.54 6.53 15.72
C MET A 58 4.99 7.81 15.06
N PRO A 59 4.76 7.85 13.73
CA PRO A 59 4.07 8.98 13.11
C PRO A 59 2.69 9.22 13.72
N LEU A 60 1.89 8.17 13.94
CA LEU A 60 0.56 8.29 14.55
C LEU A 60 0.64 8.85 15.98
N PHE A 61 1.50 8.26 16.82
CA PHE A 61 1.69 8.70 18.20
C PHE A 61 2.11 10.17 18.30
N SER A 62 3.01 10.63 17.43
CA SER A 62 3.48 12.02 17.47
C SER A 62 2.40 13.06 17.13
N ARG A 63 1.28 12.66 16.51
CA ARG A 63 0.16 13.55 16.15
C ARG A 63 -1.01 13.40 17.12
N LEU A 64 -1.35 12.16 17.46
CA LEU A 64 -2.53 11.83 18.28
C LEU A 64 -2.21 11.75 19.78
N GLY A 65 -0.93 11.61 20.16
CA GLY A 65 -0.57 11.16 21.49
C GLY A 65 -0.92 9.67 21.67
N THR A 66 -1.43 9.30 22.84
CA THR A 66 -1.92 7.94 23.08
C THR A 66 -3.17 7.67 22.24
N PHE A 67 -3.16 6.60 21.46
CA PHE A 67 -4.28 6.15 20.62
C PHE A 67 -4.44 4.63 20.71
N ASP A 68 -5.61 4.12 20.34
CA ASP A 68 -5.85 2.68 20.26
C ASP A 68 -5.33 2.14 18.91
N LYS A 69 -4.37 1.22 18.96
CA LYS A 69 -3.80 0.59 17.76
C LYS A 69 -4.83 -0.27 17.01
N SER A 70 -5.85 -0.76 17.70
CA SER A 70 -6.95 -1.52 17.09
C SER A 70 -7.73 -0.67 16.07
N GLU A 71 -7.66 0.66 16.16
CA GLU A 71 -8.24 1.56 15.18
C GLU A 71 -7.64 1.35 13.78
N LEU A 72 -6.31 1.20 13.69
CA LEU A 72 -5.66 0.91 12.40
C LEU A 72 -6.09 -0.44 11.85
N ASP A 73 -6.17 -1.46 12.71
CA ASP A 73 -6.62 -2.80 12.31
C ASP A 73 -8.06 -2.74 11.80
N SER A 74 -8.96 -2.00 12.47
CA SER A 74 -10.37 -1.84 12.08
C SER A 74 -10.57 -1.14 10.73
N LEU A 75 -9.61 -0.30 10.33
CA LEU A 75 -9.63 0.40 9.04
C LEU A 75 -9.14 -0.50 7.89
N THR A 76 -8.49 -1.62 8.20
CA THR A 76 -7.86 -2.51 7.22
C THR A 76 -8.52 -3.88 7.18
N GLY A 77 -8.47 -4.51 6.01
CA GLY A 77 -8.89 -5.90 5.83
C GLY A 77 -10.39 -6.15 5.74
N GLY A 78 -10.75 -7.43 5.54
CA GLY A 78 -12.13 -7.82 5.23
C GLY A 78 -12.60 -7.32 3.87
N LYS A 79 -13.92 -7.13 3.72
CA LYS A 79 -14.56 -6.67 2.49
C LYS A 79 -14.86 -5.18 2.56
N ASN A 80 -14.49 -4.45 1.51
CA ASN A 80 -14.60 -3.00 1.38
C ASN A 80 -13.91 -2.21 2.50
N PRO A 81 -12.60 -2.46 2.77
CA PRO A 81 -11.90 -1.72 3.81
C PRO A 81 -11.79 -0.23 3.48
N THR A 82 -11.56 0.58 4.51
CA THR A 82 -11.28 2.02 4.36
C THR A 82 -9.86 2.24 3.87
N LEU A 83 -8.92 1.44 4.40
CA LEU A 83 -7.51 1.47 4.06
C LEU A 83 -7.06 0.12 3.48
N ILE A 84 -6.21 0.16 2.47
CA ILE A 84 -5.59 -1.02 1.87
C ILE A 84 -4.07 -0.90 1.88
N GLU A 85 -3.39 -2.05 1.94
CA GLU A 85 -1.94 -2.11 1.75
C GLU A 85 -1.60 -2.23 0.25
N TYR A 86 -0.78 -1.31 -0.26
CA TYR A 86 -0.24 -1.33 -1.61
C TYR A 86 1.22 -0.88 -1.63
N TRP A 87 1.93 -1.21 -2.72
CA TRP A 87 3.29 -0.73 -2.99
C TRP A 87 3.28 0.70 -3.56
N ALA A 88 2.94 1.66 -2.69
CA ALA A 88 2.97 3.09 -2.99
C ALA A 88 4.43 3.60 -2.93
N HIS A 89 4.83 4.37 -1.92
CA HIS A 89 6.25 4.70 -1.68
C HIS A 89 6.88 3.65 -0.75
N GLN A 90 6.94 2.38 -1.20
CA GLN A 90 7.11 1.14 -0.39
C GLN A 90 5.75 0.59 0.11
N ALA A 91 5.78 -0.55 0.82
CA ALA A 91 4.60 -1.13 1.44
C ALA A 91 3.94 -0.09 2.37
N SER A 92 2.72 0.33 2.05
CA SER A 92 2.04 1.43 2.73
C SER A 92 0.55 1.17 2.85
N PHE A 93 -0.06 1.65 3.93
CA PHE A 93 -1.50 1.84 4.00
C PHE A 93 -1.89 3.10 3.22
N ILE A 94 -2.85 2.95 2.30
CA ILE A 94 -3.45 4.03 1.52
C ILE A 94 -4.96 3.96 1.63
N LYS A 95 -5.67 5.05 1.36
CA LYS A 95 -7.13 4.98 1.26
C LYS A 95 -7.51 4.08 0.09
N THR A 96 -8.51 3.23 0.29
CA THR A 96 -8.99 2.33 -0.75
C THR A 96 -9.54 3.08 -1.97
N GLU A 97 -10.04 4.30 -1.79
CA GLU A 97 -10.48 5.17 -2.89
C GLU A 97 -9.35 5.68 -3.80
N ASP A 98 -8.12 5.71 -3.28
CA ASP A 98 -6.91 6.17 -3.97
C ASP A 98 -6.21 5.03 -4.69
N PHE A 99 -6.56 3.76 -4.42
CA PHE A 99 -5.96 2.60 -5.07
C PHE A 99 -5.93 2.71 -6.62
N PRO A 100 -7.00 3.18 -7.31
CA PRO A 100 -6.97 3.37 -8.75
C PRO A 100 -5.98 4.43 -9.25
N LEU A 101 -5.56 5.38 -8.40
CA LEU A 101 -4.51 6.37 -8.75
C LEU A 101 -3.16 5.69 -8.99
N PHE A 102 -2.94 4.49 -8.46
CA PHE A 102 -1.70 3.74 -8.67
C PHE A 102 -1.74 2.84 -9.92
N GLY A 103 -2.80 2.90 -10.73
CA GLY A 103 -2.94 2.05 -11.93
C GLY A 103 -1.78 2.18 -12.92
N TRP A 104 -1.22 3.38 -13.09
CA TRP A 104 -0.03 3.60 -13.94
C TRP A 104 1.19 2.84 -13.43
N ARG A 105 1.36 2.73 -12.11
CA ARG A 105 2.45 2.02 -11.46
C ARG A 105 2.25 0.51 -11.54
N MET A 106 1.02 0.04 -11.35
CA MET A 106 0.65 -1.36 -11.60
C MET A 106 0.98 -1.76 -13.04
N GLN A 107 0.63 -0.92 -14.02
CA GLN A 107 0.97 -1.16 -15.43
C GLN A 107 2.48 -1.19 -15.66
N HIS A 108 3.23 -0.30 -15.01
CA HIS A 108 4.70 -0.31 -15.06
C HIS A 108 5.27 -1.66 -14.61
N TYR A 109 4.79 -2.22 -13.50
CA TYR A 109 5.20 -3.56 -13.04
C TYR A 109 4.71 -4.70 -13.94
N LYS A 110 3.53 -4.59 -14.55
CA LYS A 110 3.02 -5.58 -15.53
C LYS A 110 3.89 -5.63 -16.79
N ASN A 111 4.44 -4.49 -17.21
CA ASN A 111 5.34 -4.39 -18.35
C ASN A 111 6.76 -4.91 -18.06
N GLY A 112 6.99 -5.50 -16.87
CA GLY A 112 8.29 -6.08 -16.50
C GLY A 112 9.34 -5.05 -16.09
N ALA A 113 8.94 -3.80 -15.85
CA ALA A 113 9.84 -2.79 -15.32
C ALA A 113 10.03 -2.96 -13.80
N ALA A 114 11.18 -2.52 -13.28
CA ALA A 114 11.64 -2.66 -11.88
C ALA A 114 11.86 -4.09 -11.34
N ARG A 115 11.29 -5.14 -11.96
CA ARG A 115 11.65 -6.55 -11.70
C ARG A 115 11.68 -7.36 -13.00
N PRO A 116 12.74 -8.15 -13.29
CA PRO A 116 12.83 -8.92 -14.53
C PRO A 116 11.59 -9.79 -14.78
N ALA A 117 11.07 -9.77 -16.01
CA ALA A 117 9.93 -10.58 -16.43
C ALA A 117 10.24 -12.09 -16.50
N SER A 118 11.52 -12.47 -16.41
CA SER A 118 11.98 -13.87 -16.45
C SER A 118 11.27 -14.74 -15.40
N PHE A 119 11.12 -14.25 -14.16
CA PHE A 119 10.45 -14.99 -13.09
C PHE A 119 9.01 -15.38 -13.48
N GLU A 120 8.23 -14.46 -14.02
CA GLU A 120 6.84 -14.76 -14.39
C GLU A 120 6.76 -15.71 -15.57
N ASN A 121 7.70 -15.62 -16.50
CA ASN A 121 7.79 -16.54 -17.62
C ASN A 121 8.17 -17.97 -17.19
N GLU A 122 9.09 -18.09 -16.23
CA GLU A 122 9.52 -19.37 -15.65
C GLU A 122 8.45 -20.00 -14.75
N HIS A 123 7.70 -19.18 -14.01
CA HIS A 123 6.74 -19.63 -12.99
C HIS A 123 5.26 -19.50 -13.39
N LYS A 124 4.94 -19.47 -14.70
CA LYS A 124 3.54 -19.35 -15.19
C LYS A 124 2.57 -20.36 -14.58
N LYS A 125 3.01 -21.62 -14.42
CA LYS A 125 2.19 -22.69 -13.83
C LYS A 125 1.90 -22.42 -12.34
N LEU A 126 2.93 -22.04 -11.58
CA LEU A 126 2.83 -21.69 -10.17
C LEU A 126 1.89 -20.48 -9.96
N ILE A 127 2.03 -19.43 -10.76
CA ILE A 127 1.18 -18.23 -10.66
C ILE A 127 -0.29 -18.58 -10.92
N ARG A 128 -0.58 -19.38 -11.97
CA ARG A 128 -1.95 -19.84 -12.23
C ARG A 128 -2.52 -20.65 -11.07
N TRP A 129 -1.70 -21.53 -10.48
CA TRP A 129 -2.10 -22.30 -9.32
C TRP A 129 -2.40 -21.40 -8.11
N ILE A 130 -1.54 -20.41 -7.80
CA ILE A 130 -1.77 -19.43 -6.72
C ILE A 130 -3.11 -18.68 -6.89
N ILE A 131 -3.41 -18.23 -8.11
CA ILE A 131 -4.67 -17.52 -8.40
C ILE A 131 -5.87 -18.46 -8.21
N ALA A 132 -5.76 -19.73 -8.63
CA ALA A 132 -6.81 -20.72 -8.44
C ALA A 132 -7.05 -21.06 -6.96
N GLU A 133 -5.98 -21.16 -6.17
CA GLU A 133 -6.06 -21.34 -4.71
C GLU A 133 -6.79 -20.18 -4.04
N LEU A 134 -6.44 -18.94 -4.38
CA LEU A 134 -7.15 -17.76 -3.87
C LEU A 134 -8.61 -17.73 -4.30
N ALA A 135 -8.91 -18.09 -5.55
CA ALA A 135 -10.29 -18.14 -6.05
C ALA A 135 -11.13 -19.17 -5.29
N SER A 136 -10.56 -20.34 -4.99
CA SER A 136 -11.28 -21.46 -4.37
C SER A 136 -11.43 -21.32 -2.86
N ASN A 137 -10.36 -20.91 -2.18
CA ASN A 137 -10.29 -20.90 -0.73
C ASN A 137 -10.50 -19.50 -0.13
N GLY A 138 -10.53 -18.46 -0.95
CA GLY A 138 -10.62 -17.08 -0.50
C GLY A 138 -9.30 -16.50 0.01
N PRO A 139 -9.35 -15.37 0.75
CA PRO A 139 -8.17 -14.71 1.28
C PRO A 139 -7.35 -15.60 2.22
N MET A 140 -6.04 -15.67 2.02
CA MET A 140 -5.14 -16.52 2.82
C MET A 140 -3.74 -15.94 2.98
N THR A 141 -3.03 -16.35 4.02
CA THR A 141 -1.62 -16.00 4.24
C THR A 141 -0.69 -16.83 3.36
N ALA A 142 0.54 -16.35 3.15
CA ALA A 142 1.55 -17.08 2.39
C ALA A 142 1.86 -18.48 2.96
N ALA A 143 1.69 -18.68 4.26
CA ALA A 143 1.95 -19.97 4.92
C ALA A 143 0.88 -21.03 4.61
N GLN A 144 -0.33 -20.61 4.20
CA GLN A 144 -1.44 -21.51 3.91
C GLN A 144 -1.38 -22.12 2.50
N PHE A 145 -0.48 -21.65 1.64
CA PHE A 145 -0.25 -22.26 0.34
C PHE A 145 0.60 -23.53 0.50
N GLU A 146 -0.05 -24.69 0.43
CA GLU A 146 0.60 -26.01 0.51
C GLU A 146 1.20 -26.40 -0.85
N HIS A 147 2.41 -25.90 -1.13
CA HIS A 147 3.13 -26.16 -2.38
C HIS A 147 4.60 -26.47 -2.12
N GLU A 148 5.20 -27.35 -2.92
CA GLU A 148 6.63 -27.72 -2.77
C GLU A 148 7.56 -26.53 -2.95
N GLU A 149 7.17 -25.57 -3.79
CA GLU A 149 7.88 -24.32 -4.03
C GLU A 149 7.65 -23.26 -2.95
N ASN A 150 6.83 -23.53 -1.93
CA ASN A 150 6.63 -22.66 -0.77
C ASN A 150 7.71 -22.87 0.31
N LYS A 151 8.95 -23.14 -0.11
CA LYS A 151 10.11 -23.29 0.76
C LYS A 151 11.00 -22.06 0.62
N ARG A 152 11.39 -21.46 1.75
CA ARG A 152 12.28 -20.30 1.79
C ARG A 152 13.62 -20.67 1.12
N LYS A 153 14.14 -19.79 0.25
CA LYS A 153 15.44 -19.96 -0.41
C LYS A 153 16.42 -18.87 0.03
N GLY A 154 17.69 -19.22 0.21
CA GLY A 154 18.77 -18.26 0.46
C GLY A 154 18.92 -17.81 1.93
N SER A 155 19.30 -16.55 2.14
CA SER A 155 19.57 -15.97 3.46
C SER A 155 18.31 -15.91 4.35
N TRP A 156 18.45 -15.49 5.61
CA TRP A 156 17.31 -15.34 6.53
C TRP A 156 16.19 -14.43 6.00
N TRP A 157 16.51 -13.50 5.09
CA TRP A 157 15.57 -12.61 4.39
C TRP A 157 14.96 -13.21 3.11
N GLY A 158 15.35 -14.44 2.77
CA GLY A 158 14.92 -15.14 1.59
C GLY A 158 13.41 -15.35 1.53
N TRP A 159 12.86 -15.32 0.31
CA TRP A 159 11.47 -15.64 0.04
C TRP A 159 11.35 -16.99 -0.67
N SER A 160 10.21 -17.65 -0.51
CA SER A 160 9.83 -18.77 -1.37
C SER A 160 9.44 -18.26 -2.76
N ASN A 161 9.35 -19.15 -3.76
CA ASN A 161 8.84 -18.77 -5.07
C ASN A 161 7.36 -18.36 -4.97
N VAL A 162 6.58 -19.01 -4.08
CA VAL A 162 5.19 -18.63 -3.78
C VAL A 162 5.11 -17.21 -3.24
N LYS A 163 5.88 -16.88 -2.21
CA LYS A 163 5.93 -15.52 -1.65
C LYS A 163 6.39 -14.49 -2.69
N THR A 164 7.38 -14.84 -3.51
CA THR A 164 7.84 -13.96 -4.59
C THR A 164 6.75 -13.69 -5.62
N ALA A 165 6.02 -14.72 -6.04
CA ALA A 165 4.89 -14.57 -6.96
C ALA A 165 3.79 -13.69 -6.36
N LEU A 166 3.40 -13.93 -5.11
CA LEU A 166 2.39 -13.13 -4.41
C LEU A 166 2.76 -11.65 -4.34
N GLU A 167 4.00 -11.32 -3.97
CA GLU A 167 4.47 -9.93 -3.89
C GLU A 167 4.50 -9.24 -5.26
N ARG A 168 4.94 -9.94 -6.30
CA ARG A 168 4.92 -9.40 -7.67
C ARG A 168 3.50 -9.12 -8.16
N LYS A 169 2.55 -9.99 -7.83
CA LYS A 169 1.15 -9.81 -8.20
C LYS A 169 0.47 -8.70 -7.39
N ILE A 170 0.94 -8.42 -6.17
CA ILE A 170 0.60 -7.20 -5.41
C ILE A 170 1.10 -5.96 -6.13
N ASP A 171 2.37 -5.92 -6.54
CA ASP A 171 2.97 -4.78 -7.26
C ASP A 171 2.14 -4.45 -8.53
N GLN A 172 1.62 -5.48 -9.20
CA GLN A 172 0.80 -5.41 -10.41
C GLN A 172 -0.70 -5.18 -10.14
N GLY A 173 -1.15 -5.20 -8.90
CA GLY A 173 -2.57 -5.07 -8.54
C GLY A 173 -3.46 -6.25 -8.99
N GLU A 174 -2.87 -7.40 -9.32
CA GLU A 174 -3.59 -8.65 -9.66
C GLU A 174 -3.94 -9.47 -8.41
N ILE A 175 -3.20 -9.23 -7.33
CA ILE A 175 -3.49 -9.70 -5.97
C ILE A 175 -3.42 -8.47 -5.07
N ILE A 176 -4.15 -8.46 -3.97
CA ILE A 176 -4.10 -7.38 -2.99
C ILE A 176 -4.01 -7.91 -1.56
N ALA A 177 -3.68 -7.03 -0.63
CA ALA A 177 -3.72 -7.33 0.79
C ALA A 177 -5.16 -7.20 1.33
N ALA A 178 -5.71 -8.28 1.88
CA ALA A 178 -6.98 -8.31 2.61
C ALA A 178 -6.79 -8.04 4.11
N GLY A 179 -5.80 -7.24 4.48
CA GLY A 179 -5.38 -7.03 5.86
C GLY A 179 -4.24 -7.96 6.27
N ARG A 180 -4.05 -8.09 7.59
CA ARG A 180 -2.93 -8.81 8.18
C ARG A 180 -3.38 -9.62 9.39
N THR A 181 -2.69 -10.73 9.64
CA THR A 181 -2.81 -11.51 10.88
C THR A 181 -1.41 -11.79 11.40
N ASN A 182 -1.13 -11.46 12.67
CA ASN A 182 0.21 -11.57 13.27
C ASN A 182 1.31 -10.96 12.37
N PHE A 183 1.02 -9.79 11.78
CA PHE A 183 1.88 -9.08 10.82
C PHE A 183 2.16 -9.82 9.48
N SER A 184 1.58 -10.99 9.28
CA SER A 184 1.56 -11.69 7.99
C SER A 184 0.44 -11.14 7.12
N ARG A 185 0.78 -10.76 5.89
CA ARG A 185 -0.20 -10.32 4.89
C ARG A 185 -1.15 -11.47 4.55
N ILE A 186 -2.43 -11.14 4.48
CA ILE A 186 -3.48 -11.98 3.91
C ILE A 186 -3.63 -11.54 2.45
N TYR A 187 -3.39 -12.44 1.51
CA TYR A 187 -3.49 -12.18 0.08
C TYR A 187 -4.90 -12.54 -0.40
N ALA A 188 -5.41 -11.76 -1.33
CA ALA A 188 -6.72 -11.97 -1.93
C ALA A 188 -6.76 -11.50 -3.38
N LEU A 189 -7.72 -11.99 -4.15
CA LEU A 189 -8.07 -11.40 -5.44
C LEU A 189 -8.75 -10.05 -5.21
N PRO A 190 -8.53 -9.05 -6.09
CA PRO A 190 -9.13 -7.72 -5.97
C PRO A 190 -10.65 -7.75 -5.70
N GLU A 191 -11.39 -8.59 -6.41
CA GLU A 191 -12.85 -8.73 -6.32
C GLU A 191 -13.36 -9.31 -5.00
N GLN A 192 -12.49 -9.97 -4.23
CA GLN A 192 -12.84 -10.51 -2.91
C GLN A 192 -12.88 -9.42 -1.83
N VAL A 193 -12.19 -8.30 -2.06
CA VAL A 193 -11.96 -7.25 -1.04
C VAL A 193 -12.47 -5.88 -1.51
N LEU A 194 -12.24 -5.49 -2.76
CA LEU A 194 -12.53 -4.14 -3.21
C LEU A 194 -13.98 -3.96 -3.66
N PRO A 195 -14.58 -2.78 -3.42
CA PRO A 195 -15.88 -2.45 -4.00
C PRO A 195 -15.80 -2.43 -5.53
N LYS A 196 -16.86 -2.88 -6.23
CA LYS A 196 -16.95 -2.83 -7.71
C LYS A 196 -16.66 -1.44 -8.29
N LYS A 197 -17.07 -0.37 -7.59
CA LYS A 197 -16.80 1.02 -8.00
C LYS A 197 -15.31 1.36 -8.05
N ILE A 198 -14.49 0.72 -7.21
CA ILE A 198 -13.04 0.91 -7.18
C ILE A 198 -12.38 0.07 -8.27
N LEU A 199 -12.79 -1.20 -8.42
CA LEU A 199 -12.28 -2.10 -9.46
C LEU A 199 -12.49 -1.56 -10.88
N ASN A 200 -13.64 -0.93 -11.12
CA ASN A 200 -14.01 -0.41 -12.43
C ASN A 200 -13.52 1.03 -12.68
N LYS A 201 -12.85 1.65 -11.71
CA LYS A 201 -12.36 3.03 -11.85
C LYS A 201 -11.01 3.02 -12.55
N THR A 202 -10.95 3.68 -13.70
CA THR A 202 -9.69 3.98 -14.38
C THR A 202 -9.41 5.47 -14.23
N VAL A 203 -8.16 5.82 -13.91
CA VAL A 203 -7.70 7.20 -13.82
C VAL A 203 -6.53 7.36 -14.78
N ASP A 204 -6.54 8.41 -15.59
CA ASP A 204 -5.43 8.69 -16.48
C ASP A 204 -4.15 9.01 -15.67
N HIS A 205 -3.00 8.68 -16.24
CA HIS A 205 -1.72 8.77 -15.54
C HIS A 205 -1.41 10.20 -15.07
N HIS A 206 -1.71 11.22 -15.88
CA HIS A 206 -1.40 12.60 -15.53
C HIS A 206 -2.26 13.07 -14.35
N SER A 207 -3.59 12.86 -14.41
CA SER A 207 -4.48 13.18 -13.31
C SER A 207 -4.16 12.40 -12.04
N ALA A 208 -3.69 11.16 -12.17
CA ALA A 208 -3.26 10.37 -11.03
C ALA A 208 -2.03 10.99 -10.34
N GLN A 209 -1.01 11.40 -11.11
CA GLN A 209 0.19 12.06 -10.57
C GLN A 209 -0.09 13.42 -9.96
N MET A 210 -1.10 14.15 -10.44
CA MET A 210 -1.48 15.44 -9.85
C MET A 210 -2.25 15.29 -8.52
N LYS A 211 -2.77 14.09 -8.23
CA LYS A 211 -3.54 13.80 -7.02
C LYS A 211 -2.74 13.08 -5.93
N LEU A 212 -1.67 12.39 -6.30
CA LEU A 212 -0.71 11.73 -5.41
C LEU A 212 0.39 12.71 -5.00
#